data_AF-A0A1J4K703-F1
#
_entry.id   AF-A0A1J4K703-F1
#
_cell.length_a   1.000
_cell.length_b   1.000
_cell.length_c   1.000
_cell.angle_alpha   90.00
_cell.angle_beta   90.00
_cell.angle_gamma   90.00
#
_symmetry.space_group_name_H-M   'P 1'
#
loop_
_entity.id
_entity.type
_entity.pdbx_description
1 polymer ?
#
loop_
_entity_poly.entity_id
_entity_poly.type
_entity_poly.pdbx_seq_one_letter_code
_entity_poly.pdbx_strand_id
1 'polypeptide(L)'
;MKSNLKHARKIKASKKQIEQKTKTKFRMNLEKNENFHQQSLDADNIISNTGSNNNVFHSEIIQDIIHNEKIPPKHRNFSEQTLSFSYDISSISPVCYDVIRQSLPLPSRETLRIQYGQELKAIKDELFNIQKINEIVRRYRKALEIDSQIFFHSILAVDAV
;
A
#
# COMPACT_ATOMS: atom_id res chain seq x y z
N MET A 1 -20.27 32.93 52.13
CA MET A 1 -18.79 32.83 51.97
C MET A 1 -18.22 31.41 51.85
N LYS A 2 -18.74 30.37 52.55
CA LYS A 2 -18.17 29.00 52.50
C LYS A 2 -18.37 28.23 51.17
N SER A 3 -19.32 28.61 50.31
CA SER A 3 -19.59 27.94 49.02
C SER A 3 -18.56 28.28 47.93
N ASN A 4 -18.15 29.54 47.82
CA ASN A 4 -17.14 29.99 46.84
C ASN A 4 -15.76 29.37 47.09
N LEU A 5 -15.40 29.14 48.36
CA LEU A 5 -14.14 28.52 48.73
C LEU A 5 -14.07 27.04 48.31
N LYS A 6 -15.21 26.30 48.39
CA LYS A 6 -15.31 24.90 47.94
C LYS A 6 -15.22 24.81 46.42
N HIS A 7 -15.83 25.76 45.70
CA HIS A 7 -15.79 25.80 44.24
C HIS A 7 -14.37 26.10 43.71
N ALA A 8 -13.67 27.07 44.31
CA ALA A 8 -12.28 27.39 43.97
C ALA A 8 -11.31 26.21 44.23
N ARG A 9 -11.51 25.45 45.31
CA ARG A 9 -10.73 24.23 45.60
C ARG A 9 -10.98 23.12 44.57
N LYS A 10 -12.22 22.95 44.11
CA LYS A 10 -12.58 21.97 43.07
C LYS A 10 -11.92 22.31 41.73
N ILE A 11 -11.94 23.59 41.32
CA ILE A 11 -11.27 24.07 40.11
C ILE A 11 -9.76 23.84 40.18
N LYS A 12 -9.12 24.12 41.33
CA LYS A 12 -7.67 23.90 41.51
C LYS A 12 -7.29 22.43 41.44
N ALA A 13 -8.10 21.55 42.02
CA ALA A 13 -7.90 20.10 41.94
C ALA A 13 -8.05 19.57 40.50
N SER A 14 -9.07 20.03 39.76
CA SER A 14 -9.27 19.67 38.36
C SER A 14 -8.11 20.14 37.47
N LYS A 15 -7.62 21.38 37.66
CA LYS A 15 -6.43 21.89 36.93
C LYS A 15 -5.19 21.03 37.17
N LYS A 16 -4.94 20.63 38.43
CA LYS A 16 -3.80 19.78 38.79
C LYS A 16 -3.89 18.38 38.16
N GLN A 17 -5.10 17.81 38.10
CA GLN A 17 -5.32 16.52 37.42
C GLN A 17 -5.11 16.60 35.90
N ILE A 18 -5.54 17.70 35.26
CA ILE A 18 -5.34 17.91 33.83
C ILE A 18 -3.84 18.03 33.52
N GLU A 19 -3.08 18.78 34.32
CA GLU A 19 -1.64 18.95 34.15
C GLU A 19 -0.86 17.64 34.34
N GLN A 20 -1.29 16.79 35.28
CA GLN A 20 -0.71 15.45 35.44
C GLN A 20 -1.01 14.58 34.23
N LYS A 21 -2.26 14.57 33.73
CA LYS A 21 -2.64 13.80 32.55
C LYS A 21 -1.88 14.23 31.29
N THR A 22 -1.64 15.53 31.09
CA THR A 22 -0.85 16.02 29.94
C THR A 22 0.62 15.63 30.05
N LYS A 23 1.23 15.74 31.25
CA LYS A 23 2.60 15.27 31.50
C LYS A 23 2.76 13.77 31.25
N THR A 24 1.81 12.94 31.68
CA THR A 24 1.85 11.49 31.42
C THR A 24 1.70 11.17 29.93
N LYS A 25 0.80 11.84 29.21
CA LYS A 25 0.67 11.68 27.75
C LYS A 25 1.95 12.05 27.00
N PHE A 26 2.61 13.13 27.41
CA PHE A 26 3.87 13.55 26.81
C PHE A 26 4.98 12.51 27.03
N ARG A 27 5.12 11.98 28.26
CA ARG A 27 6.08 10.90 28.57
C ARG A 27 5.84 9.63 27.74
N MET A 28 4.58 9.18 27.64
CA MET A 28 4.24 8.01 26.83
C MET A 28 4.55 8.20 25.34
N ASN A 29 4.39 9.42 24.81
CA ASN A 29 4.76 9.71 23.42
C ASN A 29 6.27 9.75 23.22
N LEU A 30 7.03 10.24 24.21
CA LEU A 30 8.48 10.25 24.18
C LEU A 30 9.04 8.81 24.23
N GLU A 31 8.53 7.98 25.14
CA GLU A 31 8.89 6.56 25.26
C GLU A 31 8.53 5.77 23.99
N LYS A 32 7.40 6.08 23.33
CA LYS A 32 7.07 5.48 22.04
C LYS A 32 8.09 5.83 20.96
N ASN A 33 8.52 7.09 20.88
CA ASN A 33 9.51 7.54 19.89
C ASN A 33 10.88 6.91 20.13
N GLU A 34 11.32 6.76 21.39
CA GLU A 34 12.56 6.06 21.71
C GLU A 34 12.49 4.57 21.34
N ASN A 35 11.35 3.91 21.59
CA ASN A 35 11.13 2.53 21.18
C ASN A 35 11.15 2.35 19.65
N PHE A 36 10.61 3.31 18.88
CA PHE A 36 10.70 3.29 17.41
C PHE A 36 12.14 3.43 16.92
N HIS A 37 12.94 4.30 17.54
CA HIS A 37 14.34 4.48 17.16
C HIS A 37 15.16 3.21 17.47
N GLN A 38 14.92 2.60 18.62
CA GLN A 38 15.60 1.35 19.01
C GLN A 38 15.25 0.19 18.06
N GLN A 39 13.97 0.05 17.67
CA GLN A 39 13.55 -0.95 16.69
C GLN A 39 14.19 -0.77 15.32
N SER A 40 14.44 0.47 14.89
CA SER A 40 15.17 0.76 13.64
C SER A 40 16.62 0.29 13.71
N LEU A 41 17.31 0.56 14.84
CA LEU A 41 18.69 0.14 15.05
C LEU A 41 18.82 -1.39 15.15
N ASP A 42 17.83 -2.06 15.75
CA ASP A 42 17.80 -3.51 15.84
C ASP A 42 17.56 -4.16 14.47
N ALA A 43 16.71 -3.56 13.63
CA ALA A 43 16.51 -3.97 12.23
C ALA A 43 17.80 -3.86 11.40
N ASP A 44 18.54 -2.74 11.52
CA ASP A 44 19.81 -2.53 10.81
C ASP A 44 20.88 -3.56 11.24
N ASN A 45 20.89 -3.96 12.51
CA ASN A 45 21.79 -5.00 13.04
C ASN A 45 21.42 -6.43 12.62
N ILE A 46 20.14 -6.70 12.35
CA ILE A 46 19.69 -8.00 11.80
C ILE A 46 20.10 -8.11 10.32
N ILE A 47 20.03 -7.01 9.58
CA ILE A 47 20.42 -6.93 8.17
C ILE A 47 21.94 -7.14 8.01
N SER A 48 22.75 -6.61 8.93
CA SER A 48 24.22 -6.74 8.85
C SER A 48 24.77 -8.10 9.28
N ASN A 49 24.07 -8.83 10.16
CA ASN A 49 24.51 -10.14 10.66
C ASN A 49 24.06 -11.35 9.82
N THR A 50 23.19 -11.14 8.83
CA THR A 50 22.85 -12.17 7.84
C THR A 50 23.95 -12.20 6.78
N GLY A 51 24.94 -13.06 6.99
CA GLY A 51 26.12 -13.20 6.16
C GLY A 51 25.83 -13.22 4.65
N SER A 52 26.40 -12.23 3.96
CA SER A 52 26.74 -12.17 2.54
C SER A 52 26.22 -13.32 1.66
N ASN A 53 24.94 -13.23 1.31
CA ASN A 53 24.59 -13.25 -0.09
C ASN A 53 24.18 -11.81 -0.40
N ASN A 54 24.95 -11.10 -1.22
CA ASN A 54 24.65 -9.76 -1.72
C ASN A 54 23.41 -9.74 -2.66
N ASN A 55 22.38 -10.52 -2.35
CA ASN A 55 21.02 -10.20 -2.74
C ASN A 55 20.46 -9.27 -1.67
N VAL A 56 21.05 -8.06 -1.59
CA VAL A 56 20.28 -6.90 -1.13
C VAL A 56 18.97 -7.00 -1.89
N PHE A 57 17.84 -7.03 -1.19
CA PHE A 57 16.51 -6.99 -1.81
C PHE A 57 16.38 -5.67 -2.58
N HIS A 58 17.04 -5.59 -3.73
CA HIS A 58 16.95 -4.55 -4.73
C HIS A 58 15.65 -4.82 -5.50
N SER A 59 14.51 -4.78 -4.79
CA SER A 59 13.26 -4.64 -5.52
C SER A 59 13.24 -3.21 -6.04
N GLU A 60 13.09 -3.05 -7.35
CA GLU A 60 12.94 -1.74 -8.00
C GLU A 60 11.82 -0.93 -7.34
N ILE A 61 10.83 -1.63 -6.78
CA ILE A 61 9.73 -1.07 -5.98
C ILE A 61 10.24 -0.32 -4.74
N ILE A 62 11.11 -0.94 -3.93
CA ILE A 62 11.67 -0.29 -2.74
C ILE A 62 12.53 0.91 -3.14
N GLN A 63 13.31 0.80 -4.21
CA GLN A 63 14.13 1.90 -4.71
C GLN A 63 13.28 3.08 -5.18
N ASP A 64 12.23 2.81 -5.95
CA ASP A 64 11.27 3.82 -6.39
C ASP A 64 10.59 4.51 -5.21
N ILE A 65 10.22 3.75 -4.18
CA ILE A 65 9.60 4.31 -2.97
C ILE A 65 10.57 5.28 -2.28
N ILE A 66 11.81 4.85 -2.02
CA ILE A 66 12.83 5.67 -1.35
C ILE A 66 13.18 6.92 -2.19
N HIS A 67 13.28 6.75 -3.51
CA HIS A 67 13.56 7.87 -4.42
C HIS A 67 12.43 8.90 -4.42
N ASN A 68 11.18 8.44 -4.57
CA ASN A 68 10.01 9.30 -4.68
C ASN A 68 9.56 9.93 -3.36
N GLU A 69 10.05 9.42 -2.22
CA GLU A 69 9.80 10.04 -0.91
C GLU A 69 10.30 11.48 -0.87
N LYS A 70 11.46 11.75 -1.49
CA LYS A 70 12.09 13.07 -1.56
C LYS A 70 11.47 13.99 -2.62
N ILE A 71 10.56 13.47 -3.45
CA ILE A 71 10.01 14.15 -4.62
C ILE A 71 8.55 14.59 -4.34
N PRO A 72 8.16 15.82 -4.72
CA PRO A 72 6.78 16.27 -4.58
C PRO A 72 5.81 15.38 -5.38
N PRO A 73 4.58 15.12 -4.87
CA PRO A 73 3.65 14.15 -5.47
C PRO A 73 3.36 14.30 -6.97
N LYS A 74 3.40 15.52 -7.51
CA LYS A 74 3.12 15.82 -8.92
C LYS A 74 4.27 15.48 -9.88
N HIS A 75 5.47 15.27 -9.36
CA HIS A 75 6.69 15.06 -10.16
C HIS A 75 7.29 13.66 -9.97
N ARG A 76 6.57 12.78 -9.26
CA ARG A 76 7.00 11.41 -9.03
C ARG A 76 6.86 10.59 -10.31
N ASN A 77 7.88 9.79 -10.59
CA ASN A 77 7.88 8.82 -11.67
C ASN A 77 8.09 7.43 -11.08
N PHE A 78 7.45 6.44 -11.68
CA PHE A 78 7.45 5.07 -11.18
C PHE A 78 7.89 4.13 -12.30
N SER A 79 8.69 3.14 -11.94
CA SER A 79 9.00 2.03 -12.84
C SER A 79 7.75 1.22 -13.17
N GLU A 80 7.83 0.44 -14.24
CA GLU A 80 6.78 -0.49 -14.64
C GLU A 80 6.48 -1.51 -13.54
N GLN A 81 7.50 -2.02 -12.85
CA GLN A 81 7.32 -2.94 -11.72
C GLN A 81 6.51 -2.32 -10.59
N THR A 82 6.82 -1.08 -10.21
CA THR A 82 6.07 -0.35 -9.18
C THR A 82 4.64 -0.07 -9.61
N LEU A 83 4.42 0.28 -10.88
CA LEU A 83 3.09 0.48 -11.44
C LEU A 83 2.28 -0.81 -11.44
N SER A 84 2.87 -1.93 -11.85
CA SER A 84 2.22 -3.25 -11.87
C SER A 84 1.84 -3.69 -10.46
N PHE A 85 2.80 -3.66 -9.52
CA PHE A 85 2.56 -3.99 -8.12
C PHE A 85 1.46 -3.13 -7.50
N SER A 86 1.50 -1.83 -7.78
CA SER A 86 0.48 -0.89 -7.31
C SER A 86 -0.90 -1.20 -7.89
N TYR A 87 -0.94 -1.56 -9.18
CA TYR A 87 -2.17 -1.94 -9.84
C TYR A 87 -2.78 -3.20 -9.24
N ASP A 88 -1.97 -4.23 -8.96
CA ASP A 88 -2.42 -5.48 -8.34
C ASP A 88 -3.07 -5.24 -6.98
N ILE A 89 -2.41 -4.51 -6.09
CA ILE A 89 -2.96 -4.17 -4.78
C ILE A 89 -4.25 -3.36 -4.93
N SER A 90 -4.25 -2.36 -5.82
CA SER A 90 -5.43 -1.53 -6.05
C SER A 90 -6.62 -2.33 -6.59
N SER A 91 -6.35 -3.38 -7.36
CA SER A 91 -7.36 -4.26 -7.96
C SER A 91 -7.93 -5.25 -6.95
N ILE A 92 -7.10 -5.75 -6.02
CA ILE A 92 -7.53 -6.64 -4.94
C ILE A 92 -8.35 -5.88 -3.90
N SER A 93 -7.85 -4.74 -3.45
CA SER A 93 -8.53 -3.91 -2.44
C SER A 93 -8.22 -2.43 -2.65
N PRO A 94 -9.10 -1.70 -3.35
CA PRO A 94 -8.91 -0.27 -3.57
C PRO A 94 -8.81 0.53 -2.28
N VAL A 95 -9.56 0.14 -1.25
CA VAL A 95 -9.57 0.82 0.06
C VAL A 95 -8.25 0.62 0.78
N CYS A 96 -7.71 -0.61 0.79
CA CYS A 96 -6.40 -0.89 1.38
C CYS A 96 -5.30 -0.10 0.66
N TYR A 97 -5.35 -0.05 -0.67
CA TYR A 97 -4.40 0.71 -1.47
C TYR A 97 -4.39 2.21 -1.10
N ASP A 98 -5.56 2.82 -0.92
CA ASP A 98 -5.66 4.23 -0.53
C ASP A 98 -5.05 4.48 0.87
N VAL A 99 -5.23 3.55 1.81
CA VAL A 99 -4.63 3.64 3.15
C VAL A 99 -3.11 3.55 3.07
N ILE A 100 -2.57 2.59 2.32
CA ILE A 100 -1.11 2.42 2.17
C ILE A 100 -0.49 3.67 1.54
N ARG A 101 -1.15 4.26 0.54
CA ARG A 101 -0.69 5.46 -0.18
C ARG A 101 -0.64 6.73 0.70
N GLN A 102 -1.30 6.73 1.87
CA GLN A 102 -1.16 7.84 2.83
C GLN A 102 0.23 7.87 3.46
N SER A 103 0.88 6.71 3.56
CA SER A 103 2.19 6.55 4.20
C SER A 103 3.32 6.36 3.21
N LEU A 104 3.04 5.76 2.04
CA LEU A 104 4.05 5.47 1.03
C LEU A 104 3.83 6.27 -0.26
N PRO A 105 4.92 6.75 -0.91
CA PRO A 105 4.86 7.47 -2.18
C PRO A 105 4.53 6.51 -3.34
N LEU A 106 3.28 6.02 -3.40
CA LEU A 106 2.80 5.15 -4.46
C LEU A 106 2.06 5.94 -5.58
N PRO A 107 1.97 5.35 -6.80
CA PRO A 107 1.17 5.88 -7.91
C PRO A 107 -0.24 6.28 -7.49
N SER A 108 -0.83 7.28 -8.16
CA SER A 108 -2.24 7.61 -7.93
C SER A 108 -3.15 6.65 -8.68
N ARG A 109 -4.41 6.50 -8.24
CA ARG A 109 -5.42 5.75 -9.01
C ARG A 109 -5.58 6.28 -10.43
N GLU A 110 -5.45 7.59 -10.61
CA GLU A 110 -5.51 8.20 -11.94
C GLU A 110 -4.31 7.78 -12.79
N THR A 111 -3.11 7.76 -12.21
CA THR A 111 -1.90 7.24 -12.88
C THR A 111 -2.11 5.79 -13.32
N LEU A 112 -2.62 4.94 -12.43
CA LEU A 112 -2.90 3.54 -12.74
C LEU A 112 -3.99 3.39 -13.81
N ARG A 113 -5.04 4.21 -13.75
CA ARG A 113 -6.12 4.21 -14.75
C ARG A 113 -5.62 4.66 -16.12
N ILE A 114 -4.74 5.65 -16.20
CA ILE A 114 -4.15 6.08 -17.47
C ILE A 114 -3.27 4.95 -18.04
N GLN A 115 -2.45 4.32 -17.19
CA GLN A 115 -1.53 3.26 -17.61
C GLN A 115 -2.26 2.00 -18.10
N TYR A 116 -3.23 1.50 -17.32
CA TYR A 116 -3.86 0.19 -17.55
C TYR A 116 -5.30 0.28 -18.08
N GLY A 117 -5.90 1.47 -18.14
CA GLY A 117 -7.31 1.63 -18.47
C GLY A 117 -7.68 1.23 -19.90
N GLN A 118 -6.77 1.43 -20.86
CA GLN A 118 -7.00 0.99 -22.24
C GLN A 118 -6.99 -0.54 -22.36
N GLU A 119 -6.03 -1.20 -21.71
CA GLU A 119 -5.95 -2.66 -21.68
C GLU A 119 -7.16 -3.26 -20.97
N LEU A 120 -7.54 -2.71 -19.81
CA LEU A 120 -8.72 -3.15 -19.08
C LEU A 120 -10.00 -3.03 -19.91
N LYS A 121 -10.13 -1.95 -20.68
CA LYS A 121 -11.25 -1.75 -21.60
C LYS A 121 -11.24 -2.80 -22.72
N ALA A 122 -10.08 -3.09 -23.30
CA ALA A 122 -9.96 -4.12 -24.33
C ALA A 122 -10.33 -5.51 -23.80
N ILE A 123 -9.81 -5.89 -22.62
CA ILE A 123 -10.15 -7.16 -21.97
C ILE A 123 -11.64 -7.24 -21.66
N LYS A 124 -12.22 -6.14 -21.15
CA LYS A 124 -13.67 -6.06 -20.92
C LYS A 124 -14.45 -6.32 -22.21
N ASP A 125 -14.11 -5.63 -23.29
CA ASP A 125 -14.79 -5.80 -24.59
C ASP A 125 -14.62 -7.21 -25.16
N GLU A 126 -13.50 -7.89 -24.89
CA GLU A 126 -13.26 -9.29 -25.23
C GLU A 126 -14.16 -10.23 -24.42
N LEU A 127 -14.29 -10.02 -23.10
CA LEU A 127 -15.12 -10.84 -22.21
C LEU A 127 -16.63 -10.76 -22.52
N PHE A 128 -17.12 -9.59 -22.95
CA PHE A 128 -18.54 -9.38 -23.25
C PHE A 128 -18.92 -9.73 -24.69
N ASN A 129 -17.95 -9.97 -25.58
CA ASN A 129 -18.23 -10.32 -26.98
C ASN A 129 -17.82 -11.77 -27.26
N ILE A 130 -18.82 -12.65 -27.40
CA ILE A 130 -18.59 -14.07 -27.67
C ILE A 130 -17.77 -14.33 -28.94
N GLN A 131 -17.81 -13.43 -29.92
CA GLN A 131 -17.01 -13.54 -31.15
C GLN A 131 -15.50 -13.35 -30.89
N LYS A 132 -15.14 -12.78 -29.73
CA LYS A 132 -13.75 -12.55 -29.31
C LYS A 132 -13.22 -13.63 -28.36
N ILE A 133 -13.92 -14.75 -28.20
CA ILE A 133 -13.49 -15.84 -27.31
C ILE A 133 -12.09 -16.37 -27.63
N ASN A 134 -11.70 -16.39 -28.90
CA ASN A 134 -10.37 -16.80 -29.34
C ASN A 134 -9.26 -15.88 -28.78
N GLU A 135 -9.54 -14.58 -28.59
CA GLU A 135 -8.57 -13.64 -28.00
C GLU A 135 -8.37 -13.91 -26.51
N ILE A 136 -9.44 -14.23 -25.78
CA ILE A 136 -9.36 -14.63 -24.36
C ILE A 136 -8.49 -15.88 -24.23
N VAL A 137 -8.75 -16.90 -25.05
CA VAL A 137 -7.96 -18.15 -25.06
C VAL A 137 -6.50 -17.86 -25.40
N ARG A 138 -6.24 -16.99 -26.38
CA ARG A 138 -4.88 -16.59 -26.77
C ARG A 138 -4.14 -15.88 -25.62
N ARG A 139 -4.80 -14.96 -24.91
CA ARG A 139 -4.23 -14.29 -23.73
C ARG A 139 -3.92 -15.28 -22.61
N TYR A 140 -4.85 -16.19 -22.33
CA TYR A 140 -4.66 -17.25 -21.33
C TYR A 140 -3.45 -18.14 -21.66
N ARG A 141 -3.31 -18.58 -22.91
CA ARG A 141 -2.14 -19.34 -23.37
C ARG A 141 -0.84 -18.59 -23.17
N LYS A 142 -0.82 -17.31 -23.55
CA LYS A 142 0.37 -16.44 -23.41
C LYS A 142 0.75 -16.26 -21.93
N ALA A 143 -0.22 -16.05 -21.05
CA ALA A 143 0.02 -15.83 -19.63
C ALA A 143 0.61 -17.05 -18.92
N LEU A 144 0.32 -18.26 -19.40
CA LEU A 144 0.83 -19.51 -18.86
C LEU A 144 1.99 -20.12 -19.65
N GLU A 145 2.53 -19.39 -20.63
CA GLU A 145 3.61 -19.84 -21.51
C GLU A 145 3.33 -21.21 -22.17
N ILE A 146 2.05 -21.46 -22.47
CA ILE A 146 1.60 -22.74 -23.01
C ILE A 146 1.99 -22.82 -24.49
N ASP A 147 2.71 -23.87 -24.86
CA ASP A 147 3.09 -24.13 -26.25
C ASP A 147 1.86 -24.20 -27.16
N SER A 148 1.96 -23.47 -28.27
CA SER A 148 0.97 -23.39 -29.35
C SER A 148 0.50 -24.76 -29.88
N GLN A 149 1.33 -25.80 -29.74
CA GLN A 149 1.04 -27.14 -30.24
C GLN A 149 0.13 -27.98 -29.34
N ILE A 150 -0.13 -27.56 -28.10
CA ILE A 150 -0.97 -28.32 -27.19
C ILE A 150 -2.44 -27.97 -27.45
N PHE A 151 -3.23 -28.98 -27.81
CA PHE A 151 -4.69 -28.85 -27.97
C PHE A 151 -5.37 -28.96 -26.60
N PHE A 152 -6.14 -27.94 -26.23
CA PHE A 152 -7.00 -27.95 -25.05
C PHE A 152 -8.45 -27.84 -25.48
N HIS A 153 -9.31 -28.69 -24.91
CA HIS A 153 -10.75 -28.47 -24.94
C HIS A 153 -11.09 -27.43 -23.87
N SER A 154 -11.40 -26.21 -24.29
CA SER A 154 -11.92 -25.16 -23.41
C SER A 154 -13.44 -25.21 -23.45
N ILE A 155 -14.07 -25.45 -22.29
CA ILE A 155 -15.53 -25.36 -22.14
C ILE A 155 -15.83 -24.01 -21.50
N LEU A 156 -16.46 -23.10 -22.24
CA LEU A 156 -16.99 -21.88 -21.67
C LEU A 156 -18.35 -22.19 -21.06
N ALA A 157 -18.42 -22.23 -19.73
CA ALA A 157 -19.70 -22.31 -19.03
C ALA A 157 -20.40 -20.94 -19.14
N VAL A 158 -21.59 -20.93 -19.73
CA VAL A 158 -22.45 -19.74 -19.81
C VAL A 158 -23.57 -19.94 -18.80
N ASP A 159 -23.60 -19.10 -17.77
CA ASP A 159 -24.77 -19.00 -16.89
C ASP A 159 -25.84 -18.22 -17.66
N ALA A 160 -26.81 -18.94 -18.23
CA ALA A 160 -27.90 -18.33 -18.96
C ALA A 160 -28.96 -17.85 -17.96
N VAL A 161 -29.18 -16.54 -17.89
CA VAL A 161 -30.29 -15.90 -17.15
C VAL A 161 -31.54 -15.89 -18.01
#